data_AF-A0A853EMF3-F1
#
_entry.id   AF-A0A853EMF3-F1
#
_cell.length_a   1.000
_cell.length_b   1.000
_cell.length_c   1.000
_cell.angle_alpha   90.00
_cell.angle_beta   90.00
_cell.angle_gamma   90.00
#
_symmetry.space_group_name_H-M   'P 1'
#
loop_
_entity.id
_entity.type
_entity.pdbx_description
1 polymer ?
#
loop_
_entity_poly.entity_id
_entity_poly.type
_entity_poly.pdbx_seq_one_letter_code
_entity_poly.pdbx_strand_id
1 'polypeptide(L)'
;PTPQAPRLLTWITPVLSARHAAAPGSALRLALEADLDLSVNSVAQLEAISAAARAQGATARIHLKVDTGMSRAGAVAEDLPELAEAVAQAQGEGVVAMVGLWSHLSRADEPDSGSTEEHLTRFRAAEEVVRQAGLRPRIRHLAATGGLLWHPEARLDLVRAGIGLYGLSPEPALASSAQLGLRPAMRLEAALLQVKRIEAGQAVSYGGTWSAPTPRWVGLVPLGYSDGIPRAASSCGPVAVGALRTTIVGRVCMDQVVIDLGPATDDHGAHLPAPAQPGDLAVLWGDPASDRDDVADRPGGQVGGGATSAVGSDRGDEGGSSSGGPRRAPVPSADDWALACGTINYEIVTRLGPRVPRCYAL
;
A
#
# COMPACT_ATOMS: atom_id res chain seq x y z
N PRO A 1 -8.61 9.69 21.79
CA PRO A 1 -8.65 8.76 20.63
C PRO A 1 -8.66 7.30 21.10
N THR A 2 -9.52 6.47 20.52
CA THR A 2 -9.52 5.00 20.69
C THR A 2 -9.45 4.34 19.32
N PRO A 3 -9.16 3.03 19.20
CA PRO A 3 -9.23 2.34 17.91
C PRO A 3 -10.61 2.46 17.23
N GLN A 4 -11.69 2.58 18.01
CA GLN A 4 -13.07 2.73 17.52
C GLN A 4 -13.48 4.18 17.24
N ALA A 5 -12.73 5.15 17.77
CA ALA A 5 -12.93 6.58 17.55
C ALA A 5 -11.55 7.25 17.37
N PRO A 6 -10.89 7.00 16.22
CA PRO A 6 -9.61 7.61 15.94
C PRO A 6 -9.77 9.11 15.72
N ARG A 7 -8.73 9.88 16.06
CA ARG A 7 -8.62 11.26 15.56
C ARG A 7 -8.04 11.19 14.16
N LEU A 8 -8.69 11.87 13.23
CA LEU A 8 -8.26 11.93 11.84
C LEU A 8 -7.67 13.31 11.57
N LEU A 9 -6.47 13.33 11.01
CA LEU A 9 -5.81 14.53 10.50
C LEU A 9 -5.90 14.50 8.98
N THR A 10 -6.44 15.55 8.37
CA THR A 10 -6.27 15.80 6.93
C THR A 10 -5.17 16.83 6.72
N TRP A 11 -4.26 16.55 5.78
CA TRP A 11 -3.18 17.47 5.42
C TRP A 11 -3.33 18.10 4.04
N ILE A 12 -4.37 17.73 3.31
CA ILE A 12 -4.72 18.30 2.02
C ILE A 12 -5.93 19.19 2.27
N THR A 13 -5.63 20.44 2.60
CA THR A 13 -6.62 21.44 2.99
C THR A 13 -6.80 22.42 1.83
N PRO A 14 -8.04 22.65 1.33
CA PRO A 14 -8.24 23.56 0.20
C PRO A 14 -7.91 25.00 0.61
N VAL A 15 -7.29 25.74 -0.31
CA VAL A 15 -7.11 27.20 -0.16
C VAL A 15 -8.39 27.86 -0.64
N LEU A 16 -9.16 28.42 0.29
CA LEU A 16 -10.42 29.10 0.03
C LEU A 16 -10.32 30.55 0.49
N SER A 17 -11.03 31.47 -0.16
CA SER A 17 -11.23 32.79 0.44
C SER A 17 -12.08 32.66 1.71
N ALA A 18 -11.90 33.57 2.67
CA ALA A 18 -12.64 33.55 3.94
C ALA A 18 -14.16 33.44 3.75
N ARG A 19 -14.72 34.14 2.74
CA ARG A 19 -16.15 34.07 2.40
C ARG A 19 -16.58 32.65 1.96
N HIS A 20 -15.81 32.00 1.09
CA HIS A 20 -16.13 30.65 0.63
C HIS A 20 -15.91 29.60 1.73
N ALA A 21 -14.90 29.79 2.58
CA ALA A 21 -14.68 28.94 3.74
C ALA A 21 -15.82 29.02 4.76
N ALA A 22 -16.37 30.20 5.02
CA ALA A 22 -17.48 30.41 5.95
C ALA A 22 -18.86 29.94 5.41
N ALA A 23 -19.00 29.81 4.08
CA ALA A 23 -20.26 29.45 3.45
C ALA A 23 -20.78 28.08 3.93
N PRO A 24 -22.08 27.93 4.23
CA PRO A 24 -22.67 26.64 4.59
C PRO A 24 -22.31 25.53 3.60
N GLY A 25 -21.93 24.35 4.10
CA GLY A 25 -21.53 23.22 3.27
C GLY A 25 -20.15 23.32 2.62
N SER A 26 -19.34 24.34 2.95
CA SER A 26 -17.95 24.39 2.47
C SER A 26 -17.15 23.17 2.97
N ALA A 27 -16.13 22.77 2.22
CA ALA A 27 -15.29 21.63 2.59
C ALA A 27 -14.63 21.80 3.97
N LEU A 28 -14.22 23.03 4.33
CA LEU A 28 -13.65 23.30 5.65
C LEU A 28 -14.69 23.19 6.75
N ARG A 29 -15.93 23.62 6.50
CA ARG A 29 -17.01 23.46 7.46
C ARG A 29 -17.38 21.99 7.66
N LEU A 30 -17.51 21.23 6.58
CA LEU A 30 -17.77 19.79 6.66
C LEU A 30 -16.65 19.06 7.43
N ALA A 31 -15.39 19.49 7.26
CA ALA A 31 -14.27 18.91 8.00
C ALA A 31 -14.34 19.21 9.51
N LEU A 32 -14.74 20.42 9.91
CA LEU A 32 -14.93 20.79 11.31
C LEU A 32 -16.12 20.05 11.95
N GLU A 33 -17.24 19.93 11.22
CA GLU A 33 -18.42 19.18 11.65
C GLU A 33 -18.12 17.68 11.83
N ALA A 34 -17.21 17.14 11.02
CA ALA A 34 -16.70 15.77 11.12
C ALA A 34 -15.56 15.62 12.16
N ASP A 35 -15.26 16.66 12.94
CA ASP A 35 -14.26 16.65 14.02
C ASP A 35 -12.85 16.24 13.55
N LEU A 36 -12.46 16.69 12.35
CA LEU A 36 -11.13 16.45 11.78
C LEU A 36 -10.11 17.47 12.31
N ASP A 37 -8.90 16.99 12.61
CA ASP A 37 -7.75 17.88 12.78
C ASP A 37 -7.27 18.31 11.37
N LEU A 38 -6.88 19.58 11.23
CA LEU A 38 -6.51 20.17 9.94
C LEU A 38 -5.02 20.55 9.92
N SER A 39 -4.31 20.20 8.86
CA SER A 39 -2.97 20.78 8.65
C SER A 39 -3.07 22.20 8.12
N VAL A 40 -2.21 23.07 8.62
CA VAL A 40 -2.03 24.44 8.13
C VAL A 40 -0.57 24.69 7.79
N ASN A 41 -0.28 25.37 6.69
CA ASN A 41 1.08 25.68 6.26
C ASN A 41 1.28 27.10 5.70
N SER A 42 0.24 27.94 5.71
CA SER A 42 0.34 29.33 5.30
C SER A 42 -0.72 30.19 6.01
N VAL A 43 -0.50 31.50 6.05
CA VAL A 43 -1.42 32.46 6.66
C VAL A 43 -2.78 32.43 5.93
N ALA A 44 -2.78 32.38 4.60
CA ALA A 44 -4.01 32.29 3.82
C ALA A 44 -4.85 31.03 4.14
N GLN A 45 -4.20 29.89 4.39
CA GLN A 45 -4.91 28.69 4.85
C GLN A 45 -5.46 28.87 6.27
N LEU A 46 -4.69 29.48 7.17
CA LEU A 46 -5.14 29.77 8.53
C LEU A 46 -6.37 30.68 8.52
N GLU A 47 -6.38 31.73 7.70
CA GLU A 47 -7.52 32.64 7.54
C GLU A 47 -8.77 31.91 7.08
N ALA A 48 -8.65 31.04 6.08
CA ALA A 48 -9.76 30.22 5.60
C ALA A 48 -10.32 29.30 6.70
N ILE A 49 -9.44 28.57 7.39
CA ILE A 49 -9.82 27.69 8.51
C ILE A 49 -10.51 28.50 9.61
N SER A 50 -9.93 29.65 9.98
CA SER A 50 -10.44 30.50 11.04
C SER A 50 -11.80 31.14 10.67
N ALA A 51 -12.02 31.47 9.41
CA ALA A 51 -13.32 31.95 8.93
C ALA A 51 -14.41 30.86 9.01
N ALA A 52 -14.07 29.62 8.60
CA ALA A 52 -14.98 28.47 8.75
C ALA A 52 -15.30 28.19 10.21
N ALA A 53 -14.30 28.21 11.09
CA ALA A 53 -14.44 27.99 12.53
C ALA A 53 -15.34 29.04 13.19
N ARG A 54 -15.10 30.33 12.92
CA ARG A 54 -15.95 31.42 13.42
C ARG A 54 -17.40 31.30 12.93
N ALA A 55 -17.61 30.95 11.66
CA ALA A 55 -18.95 30.77 11.10
C ALA A 55 -19.73 29.61 11.73
N GLN A 56 -19.05 28.63 12.31
CA GLN A 56 -19.67 27.53 13.06
C GLN A 56 -19.76 27.77 14.56
N GLY A 57 -19.07 28.78 15.10
CA GLY A 57 -18.85 28.89 16.54
C GLY A 57 -18.04 27.73 17.11
N ALA A 58 -17.12 27.18 16.33
CA ALA A 58 -16.25 26.07 16.71
C ALA A 58 -14.80 26.51 16.86
N THR A 59 -14.01 25.73 17.61
CA THR A 59 -12.54 25.88 17.66
C THR A 59 -11.90 24.87 16.73
N ALA A 60 -11.24 25.32 15.67
CA ALA A 60 -10.55 24.43 14.74
C ALA A 60 -9.27 23.87 15.35
N ARG A 61 -9.12 22.55 15.34
CA ARG A 61 -7.92 21.88 15.80
C ARG A 61 -6.92 21.77 14.65
N ILE A 62 -5.72 22.31 14.85
CA ILE A 62 -4.74 22.43 13.76
C ILE A 62 -3.40 21.77 14.08
N HIS A 63 -2.77 21.25 13.05
CA HIS A 63 -1.37 20.82 13.04
C HIS A 63 -0.57 21.76 12.11
N LEU A 64 0.36 22.51 12.68
CA LEU A 64 1.23 23.39 11.91
C LEU A 64 2.25 22.53 11.17
N LYS A 65 2.26 22.62 9.83
CA LYS A 65 3.23 21.92 8.99
C LYS A 65 4.36 22.85 8.61
N VAL A 66 5.58 22.40 8.84
CA VAL A 66 6.81 23.11 8.45
C VAL A 66 7.52 22.33 7.35
N ASP A 67 8.13 23.04 6.41
CA ASP A 67 8.99 22.41 5.40
C ASP A 67 10.42 22.35 5.94
N THR A 68 10.94 21.14 6.08
CA THR A 68 12.29 20.88 6.59
C THR A 68 13.24 20.41 5.49
N GLY A 69 12.84 20.52 4.22
CA GLY A 69 13.63 20.13 3.05
C GLY A 69 12.92 19.16 2.12
N MET A 70 11.61 18.92 2.28
CA MET A 70 10.84 18.11 1.32
C MET A 70 10.41 18.95 0.11
N SER A 71 10.33 20.28 0.27
CA SER A 71 9.94 21.23 -0.78
C SER A 71 8.60 20.86 -1.43
N ARG A 72 7.61 20.51 -0.59
CA ARG A 72 6.27 20.12 -1.02
C ARG A 72 5.19 20.99 -0.38
N ALA A 73 4.95 20.78 0.90
CA ALA A 73 3.96 21.53 1.66
C ALA A 73 4.48 21.68 3.08
N GLY A 74 4.28 22.86 3.65
CA GLY A 74 4.84 23.25 4.93
C GLY A 74 5.35 24.70 4.82
N ALA A 75 5.27 25.46 5.92
CA ALA A 75 5.88 26.78 5.96
C ALA A 75 7.40 26.65 5.91
N VAL A 76 8.04 27.38 5.02
CA VAL A 76 9.50 27.51 4.99
C VAL A 76 9.97 28.34 6.18
N ALA A 77 11.28 28.30 6.47
CA ALA A 77 11.85 28.99 7.63
C ALA A 77 11.58 30.51 7.63
N GLU A 78 11.52 31.12 6.44
CA GLU A 78 11.26 32.54 6.24
C GLU A 78 9.81 32.94 6.57
N ASP A 79 8.84 32.08 6.21
CA ASP A 79 7.40 32.34 6.41
C ASP A 79 6.90 31.89 7.79
N LEU A 80 7.62 30.98 8.45
CA LEU A 80 7.20 30.37 9.70
C LEU A 80 6.96 31.37 10.84
N PRO A 81 7.78 32.42 11.06
CA PRO A 81 7.53 33.40 12.11
C PRO A 81 6.16 34.09 11.97
N GLU A 82 5.84 34.61 10.78
CA GLU A 82 4.56 35.27 10.50
C GLU A 82 3.38 34.31 10.72
N LEU A 83 3.49 33.08 10.21
CA LEU A 83 2.44 32.08 10.42
C LEU A 83 2.28 31.69 11.90
N ALA A 84 3.37 31.55 12.65
CA ALA A 84 3.32 31.20 14.05
C ALA A 84 2.65 32.31 14.88
N GLU A 85 2.96 33.58 14.61
CA GLU A 85 2.29 34.72 15.24
C GLU A 85 0.79 34.75 14.92
N ALA A 86 0.41 34.54 13.65
CA ALA A 86 -0.98 34.48 13.24
C ALA A 86 -1.74 33.33 13.93
N VAL A 87 -1.11 32.16 14.07
CA VAL A 87 -1.67 31.01 14.81
C VAL A 87 -1.83 31.34 16.29
N ALA A 88 -0.85 31.99 16.91
CA ALA A 88 -0.92 32.39 18.31
C ALA A 88 -2.07 33.37 18.58
N GLN A 89 -2.24 34.36 17.70
CA GLN A 89 -3.35 35.31 17.77
C GLN A 89 -4.71 34.60 17.65
N ALA A 90 -4.88 33.77 16.62
CA ALA A 90 -6.13 33.02 16.43
C ALA A 90 -6.43 32.05 17.59
N GLN A 91 -5.39 31.51 18.24
CA GLN A 91 -5.54 30.67 19.44
C GLN A 91 -5.96 31.50 20.66
N GLY A 92 -5.41 32.69 20.84
CA GLY A 92 -5.82 33.63 21.90
C GLY A 92 -7.29 34.05 21.78
N GLU A 93 -7.81 34.13 20.55
CA GLU A 93 -9.23 34.36 20.26
C GLU A 93 -10.13 33.12 20.45
N GLY A 94 -9.54 31.95 20.74
CA GLY A 94 -10.28 30.68 20.87
C GLY A 94 -10.77 30.10 19.54
N VAL A 95 -10.34 30.65 18.41
CA VAL A 95 -10.79 30.25 17.06
C VAL A 95 -10.07 28.99 16.59
N VAL A 96 -8.80 28.84 16.97
CA VAL A 96 -8.02 27.63 16.69
C VAL A 96 -7.39 27.09 17.97
N ALA A 97 -7.07 25.79 17.96
CA ALA A 97 -6.23 25.16 18.97
C ALA A 97 -5.09 24.45 18.26
N MET A 98 -3.85 24.87 18.52
CA MET A 98 -2.68 24.19 17.96
C MET A 98 -2.41 22.89 18.72
N VAL A 99 -2.63 21.77 18.02
CA VAL A 99 -2.48 20.42 18.56
C VAL A 99 -1.07 19.90 18.32
N GLY A 100 -0.54 20.12 17.11
CA GLY A 100 0.73 19.53 16.73
C GLY A 100 1.58 20.38 15.81
N LEU A 101 2.87 20.03 15.77
CA LEU A 101 3.87 20.53 14.84
C LEU A 101 4.42 19.35 14.07
N TRP A 102 4.54 19.47 12.75
CA TRP A 102 4.96 18.33 11.95
C TRP A 102 5.65 18.68 10.64
N SER A 103 6.38 17.70 10.13
CA SER A 103 6.99 17.75 8.80
C SER A 103 7.05 16.34 8.20
N HIS A 104 7.74 16.20 7.08
CA HIS A 104 7.89 14.95 6.37
C HIS A 104 9.34 14.82 5.88
N LEU A 105 9.94 13.66 6.14
CA LEU A 105 11.28 13.33 5.69
C LEU A 105 11.26 13.06 4.18
N SER A 106 12.28 13.54 3.47
CA SER A 106 12.40 13.33 2.02
C SER A 106 13.09 12.02 1.66
N ARG A 107 14.13 11.64 2.41
CA ARG A 107 15.01 10.49 2.13
C ARG A 107 15.23 9.61 3.37
N ALA A 108 14.17 9.38 4.15
CA ALA A 108 14.25 8.53 5.35
C ALA A 108 14.63 7.08 5.01
N ASP A 109 14.34 6.67 3.79
CA ASP A 109 14.61 5.34 3.25
C ASP A 109 16.07 5.20 2.76
N GLU A 110 16.88 6.24 2.92
CA GLU A 110 18.32 6.27 2.64
C GLU A 110 19.09 6.65 3.91
N PRO A 111 19.28 5.72 4.88
CA PRO A 111 19.76 6.05 6.23
C PRO A 111 21.11 6.75 6.26
N ASP A 112 22.03 6.41 5.36
CA ASP A 112 23.39 6.96 5.33
C ASP A 112 23.50 8.30 4.60
N SER A 113 22.38 8.87 4.14
CA SER A 113 22.38 10.08 3.32
C SER A 113 22.64 11.39 4.08
N GLY A 114 22.52 11.38 5.42
CA GLY A 114 22.56 12.57 6.27
C GLY A 114 21.31 13.47 6.18
N SER A 115 20.35 13.13 5.30
CA SER A 115 19.18 13.96 5.04
C SER A 115 18.26 14.04 6.26
N THR A 116 18.05 12.93 6.97
CA THR A 116 17.15 12.89 8.13
C THR A 116 17.67 13.78 9.26
N GLU A 117 18.97 13.80 9.49
CA GLU A 117 19.66 14.62 10.48
C GLU A 117 19.51 16.12 10.17
N GLU A 118 19.60 16.51 8.89
CA GLU A 118 19.31 17.87 8.46
C GLU A 118 17.83 18.24 8.69
N HIS A 119 16.91 17.35 8.32
CA HIS A 119 15.47 17.55 8.55
C HIS A 119 15.18 17.74 10.05
N LEU A 120 15.80 16.94 10.93
CA LEU A 120 15.68 17.06 12.39
C LEU A 120 16.24 18.37 12.92
N THR A 121 17.39 18.81 12.41
CA THR A 121 17.99 20.08 12.79
C THR A 121 17.06 21.25 12.45
N ARG A 122 16.51 21.25 11.22
CA ARG A 122 15.52 22.25 10.78
C ARG A 122 14.22 22.16 11.56
N PHE A 123 13.76 20.95 11.89
CA PHE A 123 12.56 20.75 12.69
C PHE A 123 12.70 21.33 14.10
N ARG A 124 13.85 21.13 14.75
CA ARG A 124 14.16 21.71 16.08
C ARG A 124 14.25 23.24 16.04
N ALA A 125 14.81 23.80 14.96
CA ALA A 125 14.80 25.25 14.77
C ALA A 125 13.36 25.79 14.60
N ALA A 126 12.51 25.08 13.88
CA ALA A 126 11.09 25.43 13.74
C ALA A 126 10.32 25.32 15.07
N GLU A 127 10.62 24.30 15.89
CA GLU A 127 10.08 24.18 17.26
C GLU A 127 10.37 25.44 18.10
N GLU A 128 11.58 25.98 17.98
CA GLU A 128 11.99 27.18 18.70
C GLU A 128 11.22 28.43 18.25
N VAL A 129 11.04 28.63 16.94
CA VAL A 129 10.22 29.73 16.39
C VAL A 129 8.78 29.66 16.91
N VAL A 130 8.17 28.47 16.84
CA VAL A 130 6.81 28.22 17.35
C VAL A 130 6.73 28.49 18.85
N ARG A 131 7.76 28.09 19.61
CA ARG A 131 7.83 28.32 21.06
C ARG A 131 7.94 29.82 21.40
N GLN A 132 8.70 30.58 20.63
CA GLN A 132 8.87 32.03 20.80
C GLN A 132 7.56 32.79 20.54
N ALA A 133 6.74 32.33 19.59
CA ALA A 133 5.37 32.83 19.38
C ALA A 133 4.37 32.45 20.50
N GLY A 134 4.83 31.79 21.58
CA GLY A 134 3.98 31.41 22.71
C GLY A 134 3.19 30.10 22.50
N LEU A 135 3.37 29.42 21.38
CA LEU A 135 2.68 28.16 21.07
C LEU A 135 3.39 26.95 21.69
N ARG A 136 2.63 25.93 22.07
CA ARG A 136 3.15 24.69 22.70
C ARG A 136 2.44 23.48 22.08
N PRO A 137 2.95 22.92 20.97
CA PRO A 137 2.36 21.73 20.37
C PRO A 137 2.38 20.56 21.36
N ARG A 138 1.29 19.80 21.43
CA ARG A 138 1.19 18.60 22.28
C ARG A 138 1.77 17.37 21.61
N ILE A 139 1.80 17.37 20.28
CA ILE A 139 2.24 16.24 19.47
C ILE A 139 3.20 16.75 18.40
N ARG A 140 4.40 16.17 18.36
CA ARG A 140 5.38 16.39 17.30
C ARG A 140 5.54 15.11 16.51
N HIS A 141 5.45 15.22 15.19
CA HIS A 141 5.56 14.05 14.34
C HIS A 141 6.31 14.32 13.04
N LEU A 142 7.34 13.52 12.79
CA LEU A 142 8.21 13.66 11.62
C LEU A 142 8.25 12.37 10.80
N ALA A 143 8.50 11.24 11.47
CA ALA A 143 8.62 9.93 10.85
C ALA A 143 7.35 9.42 10.16
N ALA A 144 7.50 9.04 8.89
CA ALA A 144 6.66 8.02 8.24
C ALA A 144 7.28 6.62 8.47
N THR A 145 6.94 5.61 7.68
CA THR A 145 7.45 4.23 7.84
C THR A 145 8.98 4.16 7.86
N GLY A 146 9.68 4.77 6.90
CA GLY A 146 11.15 4.77 6.86
C GLY A 146 11.80 5.39 8.11
N GLY A 147 11.30 6.57 8.51
CA GLY A 147 11.76 7.23 9.73
C GLY A 147 11.49 6.42 10.99
N LEU A 148 10.37 5.69 11.05
CA LEU A 148 10.07 4.79 12.17
C LEU A 148 11.09 3.64 12.24
N LEU A 149 11.40 3.02 11.11
CA LEU A 149 12.25 1.84 11.02
C LEU A 149 13.72 2.18 11.28
N TRP A 150 14.26 3.19 10.60
CA TRP A 150 15.70 3.43 10.53
C TRP A 150 16.20 4.65 11.31
N HIS A 151 15.32 5.53 11.79
CA HIS A 151 15.70 6.81 12.43
C HIS A 151 15.00 6.97 13.79
N PRO A 152 15.46 6.28 14.85
CA PRO A 152 14.81 6.30 16.18
C PRO A 152 14.52 7.69 16.75
N GLU A 153 15.43 8.64 16.50
CA GLU A 153 15.33 10.03 16.94
C GLU A 153 14.27 10.85 16.18
N ALA A 154 13.81 10.38 15.02
CA ALA A 154 12.73 11.01 14.24
C ALA A 154 11.32 10.55 14.65
N ARG A 155 11.21 9.58 15.58
CA ARG A 155 9.91 9.03 16.03
C ARG A 155 9.09 10.04 16.82
N LEU A 156 9.75 10.91 17.59
CA LEU A 156 9.15 11.99 18.39
C LEU A 156 7.94 11.49 19.20
N ASP A 157 6.84 12.25 19.23
CA ASP A 157 5.64 11.90 20.03
C ASP A 157 4.64 11.04 19.25
N LEU A 158 4.68 11.07 17.91
CA LEU A 158 3.81 10.29 17.03
C LEU A 158 4.50 9.91 15.71
N VAL A 159 4.30 8.67 15.27
CA VAL A 159 4.76 8.16 13.97
C VAL A 159 3.59 7.93 13.01
N ARG A 160 3.83 8.11 11.72
CA ARG A 160 2.82 7.96 10.66
C ARG A 160 3.14 6.76 9.78
N ALA A 161 3.00 5.56 10.34
CA ALA A 161 3.21 4.32 9.59
C ALA A 161 2.19 4.23 8.44
N GLY A 162 2.69 4.13 7.21
CA GLY A 162 1.87 4.00 6.00
C GLY A 162 2.03 2.60 5.43
N ILE A 163 2.97 2.43 4.49
CA ILE A 163 3.23 1.16 3.79
C ILE A 163 3.51 0.00 4.74
N GLY A 164 4.15 0.25 5.89
CA GLY A 164 4.44 -0.76 6.89
C GLY A 164 3.18 -1.36 7.53
N LEU A 165 2.07 -0.61 7.60
CA LEU A 165 0.78 -1.15 8.07
C LEU A 165 0.21 -2.19 7.10
N TYR A 166 0.58 -2.14 5.82
CA TYR A 166 0.20 -3.12 4.81
C TYR A 166 1.23 -4.26 4.68
N GLY A 167 2.20 -4.31 5.59
CA GLY A 167 3.20 -5.37 5.65
C GLY A 167 4.28 -5.28 4.58
N LEU A 168 4.53 -4.07 4.06
CA LEU A 168 5.48 -3.84 2.98
C LEU A 168 6.62 -2.91 3.44
N SER A 169 7.84 -3.25 3.04
CA SER A 169 9.02 -2.42 3.26
C SER A 169 8.96 -1.13 2.44
N PRO A 170 9.32 0.04 3.00
CA PRO A 170 9.42 1.26 2.21
C PRO A 170 10.64 1.27 1.26
N GLU A 171 11.68 0.47 1.54
CA GLU A 171 12.87 0.31 0.70
C GLU A 171 13.36 -1.16 0.73
N PRO A 172 12.83 -2.00 -0.19
CA PRO A 172 13.17 -3.41 -0.25
C PRO A 172 14.65 -3.70 -0.54
N ALA A 173 15.39 -2.78 -1.17
CA ALA A 173 16.82 -2.96 -1.44
C ALA A 173 17.66 -2.84 -0.15
N LEU A 174 17.18 -2.07 0.83
CA LEU A 174 17.80 -1.95 2.14
C LEU A 174 17.40 -3.12 3.06
N ALA A 175 16.10 -3.39 3.14
CA ALA A 175 15.58 -4.56 3.85
C ALA A 175 14.24 -4.99 3.26
N SER A 176 14.14 -6.26 2.87
CA SER A 176 12.88 -6.87 2.46
C SER A 176 11.84 -6.84 3.58
N SER A 177 10.56 -6.91 3.21
CA SER A 177 9.45 -7.01 4.17
C SER A 177 9.66 -8.15 5.18
N ALA A 178 10.14 -9.31 4.73
CA ALA A 178 10.44 -10.45 5.61
C ALA A 178 11.57 -10.17 6.62
N GLN A 179 12.66 -9.51 6.20
CA GLN A 179 13.76 -9.14 7.11
C GLN A 179 13.31 -8.15 8.19
N LEU A 180 12.30 -7.32 7.89
CA LEU A 180 11.68 -6.38 8.84
C LEU A 180 10.60 -7.04 9.71
N GLY A 181 10.32 -8.35 9.53
CA GLY A 181 9.23 -9.04 10.22
C GLY A 181 7.83 -8.58 9.80
N LEU A 182 7.71 -7.94 8.63
CA LEU A 182 6.45 -7.48 8.06
C LEU A 182 5.79 -8.60 7.24
N ARG A 183 4.47 -8.70 7.34
CA ARG A 183 3.65 -9.70 6.64
C ARG A 183 2.71 -9.00 5.65
N PRO A 184 2.94 -9.11 4.33
CA PRO A 184 2.10 -8.48 3.32
C PRO A 184 0.62 -8.79 3.53
N ALA A 185 -0.20 -7.75 3.66
CA ALA A 185 -1.63 -7.89 3.98
C ALA A 185 -2.52 -8.14 2.74
N MET A 186 -2.02 -7.82 1.55
CA MET A 186 -2.78 -7.88 0.30
C MET A 186 -2.30 -9.03 -0.58
N ARG A 187 -3.26 -9.82 -1.07
CA ARG A 187 -3.08 -10.79 -2.14
C ARG A 187 -4.04 -10.47 -3.28
N LEU A 188 -3.54 -10.42 -4.51
CA LEU A 188 -4.34 -10.27 -5.73
C LEU A 188 -4.26 -11.55 -6.55
N GLU A 189 -5.43 -12.12 -6.84
CA GLU A 189 -5.57 -13.32 -7.65
C GLU A 189 -6.87 -13.28 -8.48
N ALA A 190 -6.89 -14.05 -9.56
CA ALA A 190 -8.06 -14.24 -10.39
C ALA A 190 -8.08 -15.66 -10.98
N ALA A 191 -9.29 -16.22 -11.17
CA ALA A 191 -9.44 -17.48 -11.88
C ALA A 191 -9.15 -17.29 -13.37
N LEU A 192 -8.40 -18.23 -13.97
CA LEU A 192 -8.16 -18.23 -15.42
C LEU A 192 -9.49 -18.36 -16.18
N LEU A 193 -9.74 -17.45 -17.13
CA LEU A 193 -10.91 -17.52 -18.01
C LEU A 193 -10.79 -18.60 -19.08
N GLN A 194 -9.58 -18.76 -19.62
CA GLN A 194 -9.31 -19.66 -20.73
C GLN A 194 -7.88 -20.17 -20.63
N VAL A 195 -7.70 -21.43 -21.03
CA VAL A 195 -6.40 -22.02 -21.32
C VAL A 195 -6.46 -22.58 -22.74
N LYS A 196 -5.46 -22.26 -23.57
CA LYS A 196 -5.39 -22.75 -24.95
C LYS A 196 -3.97 -22.94 -25.43
N ARG A 197 -3.79 -23.80 -26.43
CA ARG A 197 -2.54 -23.97 -27.16
C ARG A 197 -2.42 -22.91 -28.24
N ILE A 198 -1.21 -22.39 -28.43
CA ILE A 198 -0.80 -21.61 -29.58
C ILE A 198 0.44 -22.23 -30.22
N GLU A 199 0.58 -22.07 -31.53
CA GLU A 199 1.69 -22.60 -32.31
C GLU A 199 2.90 -21.64 -32.27
N ALA A 200 4.09 -22.18 -32.56
CA ALA A 200 5.30 -21.37 -32.68
C ALA A 200 5.11 -20.24 -33.72
N GLY A 201 5.64 -19.06 -33.42
CA GLY A 201 5.52 -17.86 -34.25
C GLY A 201 4.18 -17.12 -34.13
N GLN A 202 3.17 -17.66 -33.43
CA GLN A 202 1.92 -16.93 -33.22
C GLN A 202 2.13 -15.75 -32.27
N ALA A 203 1.72 -14.56 -32.72
CA ALA A 203 1.76 -13.33 -31.96
C ALA A 203 0.68 -13.27 -30.87
N VAL A 204 1.01 -12.70 -29.71
CA VAL A 204 0.08 -12.56 -28.57
C VAL A 204 -0.21 -11.10 -28.27
N SER A 205 -1.50 -10.82 -28.04
CA SER A 205 -2.02 -9.50 -27.66
C SER A 205 -1.77 -8.41 -28.73
N TYR A 206 -2.10 -7.16 -28.41
CA TYR A 206 -2.01 -6.04 -29.34
C TYR A 206 -0.58 -5.80 -29.82
N GLY A 207 -0.45 -5.61 -31.13
CA GLY A 207 0.81 -5.26 -31.77
C GLY A 207 1.83 -6.40 -31.86
N GLY A 208 1.50 -7.61 -31.37
CA GLY A 208 2.37 -8.79 -31.50
C GLY A 208 3.77 -8.60 -30.90
N THR A 209 3.88 -7.85 -29.79
CA THR A 209 5.17 -7.55 -29.16
C THR A 209 5.84 -8.77 -28.51
N TRP A 210 5.12 -9.89 -28.44
CA TRP A 210 5.62 -11.20 -28.08
C TRP A 210 5.04 -12.22 -29.06
N SER A 211 5.85 -13.18 -29.48
CA SER A 211 5.44 -14.31 -30.32
C SER A 211 5.95 -15.60 -29.70
N ALA A 212 5.16 -16.67 -29.81
CA ALA A 212 5.46 -17.94 -29.18
C ALA A 212 6.78 -18.54 -29.73
N PRO A 213 7.80 -18.78 -28.88
CA PRO A 213 9.08 -19.32 -29.34
C PRO A 213 9.00 -20.80 -29.71
N THR A 214 8.05 -21.53 -29.11
CA THR A 214 7.70 -22.92 -29.38
C THR A 214 6.17 -23.04 -29.36
N PRO A 215 5.56 -24.20 -29.65
CA PRO A 215 4.18 -24.42 -29.25
C PRO A 215 4.03 -24.22 -27.75
N ARG A 216 3.10 -23.35 -27.31
CA ARG A 216 2.90 -22.98 -25.89
C ARG A 216 1.46 -23.19 -25.47
N TRP A 217 1.27 -23.47 -24.19
CA TRP A 217 0.02 -23.20 -23.49
C TRP A 217 0.00 -21.74 -23.03
N VAL A 218 -1.12 -21.06 -23.19
CA VAL A 218 -1.33 -19.71 -22.66
C VAL A 218 -2.62 -19.64 -21.86
N GLY A 219 -2.58 -18.83 -20.79
CA GLY A 219 -3.71 -18.59 -19.89
C GLY A 219 -4.22 -17.16 -20.03
N LEU A 220 -5.54 -16.98 -19.97
CA LEU A 220 -6.17 -15.65 -19.97
C LEU A 220 -6.61 -15.28 -18.55
N VAL A 221 -6.07 -14.18 -18.04
CA VAL A 221 -6.39 -13.64 -16.71
C VAL A 221 -7.31 -12.42 -16.88
N PRO A 222 -8.48 -12.37 -16.19
CA PRO A 222 -9.48 -11.30 -16.33
C PRO A 222 -9.14 -10.05 -15.51
N LEU A 223 -7.90 -9.58 -15.61
CA LEU A 223 -7.44 -8.34 -14.98
C LEU A 223 -6.60 -7.56 -15.98
N GLY A 224 -6.89 -6.28 -16.15
CA GLY A 224 -6.12 -5.39 -17.03
C GLY A 224 -5.81 -4.03 -16.41
N TYR A 225 -5.36 -3.09 -17.23
CA TYR A 225 -4.95 -1.78 -16.72
C TYR A 225 -6.10 -0.94 -16.15
N SER A 226 -7.36 -1.23 -16.51
CA SER A 226 -8.52 -0.58 -15.91
C SER A 226 -8.86 -1.10 -14.50
N ASP A 227 -8.31 -2.26 -14.14
CA ASP A 227 -8.45 -2.88 -12.81
C ASP A 227 -7.28 -2.49 -11.89
N GLY A 228 -6.19 -1.98 -12.47
CA GLY A 228 -5.00 -1.51 -11.76
C GLY A 228 -3.70 -2.18 -12.18
N ILE A 229 -3.72 -3.13 -13.13
CA ILE A 229 -2.50 -3.80 -13.61
C ILE A 229 -1.65 -2.80 -14.42
N PRO A 230 -0.40 -2.50 -14.01
CA PRO A 230 0.41 -1.54 -14.73
C PRO A 230 0.64 -1.98 -16.16
N ARG A 231 0.39 -1.09 -17.13
CA ARG A 231 0.66 -1.41 -18.54
C ARG A 231 2.16 -1.67 -18.80
N ALA A 232 3.03 -1.12 -17.95
CA ALA A 232 4.46 -1.39 -17.93
C ALA A 232 4.81 -2.87 -17.65
N ALA A 233 3.89 -3.64 -17.05
CA ALA A 233 4.05 -5.08 -16.81
C ALA A 233 3.95 -5.95 -18.09
N SER A 234 3.80 -5.32 -19.27
CA SER A 234 3.72 -6.02 -20.55
C SER A 234 4.98 -6.84 -20.80
N SER A 235 4.82 -8.15 -21.03
CA SER A 235 5.89 -9.12 -21.22
C SER A 235 6.85 -9.33 -20.03
N CYS A 236 6.56 -8.80 -18.84
CA CYS A 236 7.45 -8.95 -17.66
C CYS A 236 6.74 -9.16 -16.32
N GLY A 237 5.45 -8.82 -16.19
CA GLY A 237 4.72 -8.93 -14.91
C GLY A 237 4.66 -10.37 -14.41
N PRO A 238 5.18 -10.67 -13.20
CA PRO A 238 5.27 -12.04 -12.70
C PRO A 238 3.90 -12.55 -12.20
N VAL A 239 3.63 -13.83 -12.42
CA VAL A 239 2.38 -14.51 -12.04
C VAL A 239 2.71 -15.93 -11.56
N ALA A 240 1.95 -16.44 -10.59
CA ALA A 240 1.99 -17.86 -10.20
C ALA A 240 0.65 -18.55 -10.49
N VAL A 241 0.70 -19.79 -10.99
CA VAL A 241 -0.48 -20.65 -11.22
C VAL A 241 -0.14 -22.07 -10.77
N GLY A 242 -0.75 -22.55 -9.69
CA GLY A 242 -0.41 -23.87 -9.14
C GLY A 242 1.08 -24.00 -8.81
N ALA A 243 1.78 -24.94 -9.45
CA ALA A 243 3.23 -25.15 -9.32
C ALA A 243 4.08 -24.30 -10.29
N LEU A 244 3.44 -23.53 -11.17
CA LEU A 244 4.10 -22.74 -12.21
C LEU A 244 4.35 -21.30 -11.72
N ARG A 245 5.58 -20.80 -11.94
CA ARG A 245 5.89 -19.36 -11.92
C ARG A 245 6.17 -18.90 -13.35
N THR A 246 5.51 -17.85 -13.77
CA THR A 246 5.53 -17.36 -15.15
C THR A 246 5.38 -15.85 -15.22
N THR A 247 5.24 -15.29 -16.41
CA THR A 247 5.01 -13.88 -16.65
C THR A 247 3.84 -13.64 -17.61
N ILE A 248 3.36 -12.41 -17.60
CA ILE A 248 2.55 -11.86 -18.70
C ILE A 248 3.35 -11.94 -19.99
N VAL A 249 2.68 -12.26 -21.10
CA VAL A 249 3.24 -12.26 -22.46
C VAL A 249 2.41 -11.37 -23.38
N GLY A 250 3.11 -10.49 -24.11
CA GLY A 250 2.47 -9.45 -24.91
C GLY A 250 1.97 -8.28 -24.06
N ARG A 251 1.16 -7.41 -24.66
CA ARG A 251 0.68 -6.20 -24.01
C ARG A 251 -0.39 -6.49 -22.97
N VAL A 252 -0.33 -5.75 -21.86
CA VAL A 252 -1.45 -5.60 -20.90
C VAL A 252 -2.60 -4.84 -21.58
N CYS A 253 -3.79 -5.44 -21.61
CA CYS A 253 -5.01 -4.84 -22.16
C CYS A 253 -5.85 -4.17 -21.07
N MET A 254 -6.99 -3.59 -21.45
CA MET A 254 -7.86 -2.84 -20.53
C MET A 254 -8.39 -3.70 -19.40
N ASP A 255 -8.74 -4.94 -19.72
CA ASP A 255 -9.57 -5.84 -18.92
C ASP A 255 -8.96 -7.23 -18.73
N GLN A 256 -7.84 -7.52 -19.40
CA GLN A 256 -7.23 -8.85 -19.38
C GLN A 256 -5.74 -8.84 -19.71
N VAL A 257 -5.05 -9.87 -19.26
CA VAL A 257 -3.67 -10.19 -19.64
C VAL A 257 -3.56 -11.65 -20.04
N VAL A 258 -2.59 -11.94 -20.91
CA VAL A 258 -2.23 -13.31 -21.29
C VAL A 258 -0.96 -13.68 -20.54
N ILE A 259 -0.92 -14.86 -19.95
CA ILE A 259 0.27 -15.43 -19.31
C ILE A 259 0.74 -16.65 -20.08
N ASP A 260 2.06 -16.89 -20.09
CA ASP A 260 2.63 -18.10 -20.66
C ASP A 260 2.49 -19.24 -19.65
N LEU A 261 1.91 -20.37 -20.04
CA LEU A 261 1.76 -21.52 -19.15
C LEU A 261 2.86 -22.57 -19.34
N GLY A 262 3.70 -22.45 -20.38
CA GLY A 262 4.76 -23.41 -20.64
C GLY A 262 4.69 -24.05 -22.03
N PRO A 263 5.68 -24.90 -22.38
CA PRO A 263 5.68 -25.65 -23.63
C PRO A 263 4.45 -26.56 -23.77
N ALA A 264 3.90 -26.64 -24.99
CA ALA A 264 2.86 -27.61 -25.34
C ALA A 264 3.44 -28.88 -25.98
N THR A 265 4.76 -28.94 -26.16
CA THR A 265 5.51 -30.10 -26.62
C THR A 265 6.81 -30.24 -25.83
N ASP A 266 7.30 -31.46 -25.67
CA ASP A 266 8.64 -31.73 -25.12
C ASP A 266 9.76 -31.56 -26.16
N ASP A 267 11.01 -31.82 -25.76
CA ASP A 267 12.19 -31.72 -26.61
C ASP A 267 12.20 -32.72 -27.78
N HIS A 268 11.32 -33.73 -27.75
CA HIS A 268 11.14 -34.73 -28.80
C HIS A 268 9.91 -34.46 -29.67
N GLY A 269 9.20 -33.36 -29.43
CA GLY A 269 8.00 -32.96 -30.17
C GLY A 269 6.72 -33.68 -29.73
N ALA A 270 6.76 -34.48 -28.67
CA ALA A 270 5.55 -35.11 -28.12
C ALA A 270 4.69 -34.08 -27.40
N HIS A 271 3.36 -34.22 -27.49
CA HIS A 271 2.44 -33.27 -26.86
C HIS A 271 2.48 -33.34 -25.33
N LEU A 272 2.60 -32.17 -24.70
CA LEU A 272 2.47 -32.00 -23.26
C LEU A 272 1.05 -31.56 -22.90
N PRO A 273 0.47 -32.10 -21.81
CA PRO A 273 -0.83 -31.66 -21.32
C PRO A 273 -0.78 -30.18 -20.87
N ALA A 274 -1.94 -29.52 -20.84
CA ALA A 274 -2.03 -28.18 -20.26
C ALA A 274 -1.66 -28.25 -18.76
N PRO A 275 -0.76 -27.38 -18.27
CA PRO A 275 -0.33 -27.42 -16.86
C PRO A 275 -1.33 -26.72 -15.91
N ALA A 276 -2.37 -26.08 -16.46
CA ALA A 276 -3.46 -25.46 -15.74
C ALA A 276 -4.75 -25.54 -16.58
N GLN A 277 -5.89 -25.31 -15.94
CA GLN A 277 -7.22 -25.30 -16.56
C GLN A 277 -7.99 -24.01 -16.25
N PRO A 278 -9.02 -23.65 -17.03
CA PRO A 278 -9.94 -22.57 -16.66
C PRO A 278 -10.49 -22.80 -15.24
N GLY A 279 -10.55 -21.73 -14.45
CA GLY A 279 -10.93 -21.80 -13.03
C GLY A 279 -9.74 -21.87 -12.07
N ASP A 280 -8.56 -22.34 -12.50
CA ASP A 280 -7.36 -22.33 -11.65
C ASP A 280 -6.96 -20.89 -11.29
N LEU A 281 -6.46 -20.69 -10.08
CA LEU A 281 -6.09 -19.36 -9.60
C LEU A 281 -4.73 -18.91 -10.14
N ALA A 282 -4.73 -17.79 -10.85
CA ALA A 282 -3.55 -17.01 -11.16
C ALA A 282 -3.34 -15.95 -10.08
N VAL A 283 -2.22 -16.06 -9.36
CA VAL A 283 -1.82 -15.15 -8.30
C VAL A 283 -0.86 -14.13 -8.88
N LEU A 284 -1.26 -12.87 -8.89
CA LEU A 284 -0.44 -11.79 -9.39
C LEU A 284 0.58 -11.41 -8.32
N TRP A 285 0.12 -11.08 -7.11
CA TRP A 285 1.01 -10.90 -5.96
C TRP A 285 0.37 -11.31 -4.64
N GLY A 286 1.20 -11.57 -3.63
CA GLY A 286 0.81 -11.89 -2.26
C GLY A 286 2.01 -11.91 -1.31
N ASP A 287 1.84 -12.55 -0.15
CA ASP A 287 2.94 -12.85 0.77
C ASP A 287 3.69 -14.12 0.31
N PRO A 288 4.97 -14.01 -0.12
CA PRO A 288 5.75 -15.17 -0.55
C PRO A 288 5.99 -16.23 0.53
N ALA A 289 5.81 -15.89 1.81
CA ALA A 289 5.94 -16.82 2.93
C ALA A 289 4.64 -17.60 3.20
N SER A 290 3.47 -17.00 2.93
CA SER A 290 2.16 -17.59 3.26
C SER A 290 1.87 -18.92 2.54
N ASP A 291 2.31 -19.09 1.29
CA ASP A 291 2.09 -20.34 0.53
C ASP A 291 3.08 -21.46 0.91
N ARG A 292 3.97 -21.27 1.90
CA ARG A 292 4.81 -22.35 2.46
C ARG A 292 4.12 -23.15 3.57
N ASP A 293 3.17 -22.53 4.27
CA ASP A 293 2.57 -23.11 5.49
C ASP A 293 1.13 -23.63 5.28
N ASP A 294 0.48 -23.34 4.14
CA ASP A 294 -0.88 -23.77 3.79
C ASP A 294 -1.03 -25.28 3.46
N VAL A 295 -0.03 -26.12 3.78
CA VAL A 295 -0.11 -27.59 3.62
C VAL A 295 -0.92 -28.24 4.76
N ALA A 296 -1.21 -27.52 5.83
CA ALA A 296 -2.05 -28.02 6.92
C ALA A 296 -3.42 -27.31 6.93
N ASP A 297 -4.45 -28.09 6.65
CA ASP A 297 -5.82 -27.89 7.12
C ASP A 297 -6.69 -26.86 6.37
N ARG A 298 -7.29 -27.32 5.25
CA ARG A 298 -8.65 -26.89 4.89
C ARG A 298 -9.60 -28.07 5.08
N PRO A 299 -10.66 -27.97 5.89
CA PRO A 299 -11.61 -29.06 6.03
C PRO A 299 -12.36 -29.25 4.71
N GLY A 300 -12.18 -30.42 4.10
CA GLY A 300 -13.02 -30.88 3.00
C GLY A 300 -14.48 -30.99 3.46
N GLY A 301 -15.40 -30.52 2.62
CA GLY A 301 -16.83 -30.62 2.88
C GLY A 301 -17.27 -32.06 3.13
N GLN A 302 -17.86 -32.32 4.29
CA GLN A 302 -18.47 -33.60 4.63
C GLN A 302 -19.87 -33.70 4.02
N VAL A 303 -20.07 -34.69 3.15
CA VAL A 303 -21.37 -35.28 2.85
C VAL A 303 -21.62 -36.37 3.89
N GLY A 304 -22.82 -36.38 4.48
CA GLY A 304 -23.15 -37.14 5.68
C GLY A 304 -23.26 -38.65 5.53
N GLY A 305 -23.29 -39.33 6.68
CA GLY A 305 -23.75 -40.70 6.83
C GLY A 305 -23.23 -41.43 8.08
N GLY A 306 -24.13 -41.72 9.03
CA GLY A 306 -24.10 -42.96 9.82
C GLY A 306 -23.27 -43.00 11.10
N ALA A 307 -23.97 -43.10 12.24
CA ALA A 307 -23.41 -43.44 13.55
C ALA A 307 -23.08 -44.93 13.68
N THR A 308 -22.01 -45.28 14.42
CA THR A 308 -21.98 -46.30 15.48
C THR A 308 -20.66 -46.26 16.26
N SER A 309 -20.76 -46.49 17.57
CA SER A 309 -19.70 -46.57 18.58
C SER A 309 -18.94 -47.91 18.59
N ALA A 310 -17.66 -47.92 18.98
CA ALA A 310 -17.11 -48.75 20.07
C ALA A 310 -15.58 -48.58 20.23
N VAL A 311 -15.13 -48.85 21.45
CA VAL A 311 -13.81 -48.69 22.08
C VAL A 311 -12.81 -49.77 21.64
N GLY A 312 -11.51 -49.47 21.58
CA GLY A 312 -10.46 -50.50 21.53
C GLY A 312 -9.04 -49.97 21.29
N SER A 313 -8.13 -50.33 22.19
CA SER A 313 -6.72 -49.96 22.34
C SER A 313 -5.73 -50.52 21.30
N ASP A 314 -4.57 -49.85 21.27
CA ASP A 314 -3.20 -50.41 21.25
C ASP A 314 -2.33 -50.20 19.99
N ARG A 315 -1.03 -50.09 20.29
CA ARG A 315 0.13 -49.58 19.56
C ARG A 315 0.40 -50.18 18.16
N GLY A 316 1.02 -49.37 17.30
CA GLY A 316 1.71 -49.81 16.09
C GLY A 316 2.47 -48.66 15.43
N ASP A 317 3.79 -48.72 15.52
CA ASP A 317 4.77 -47.87 14.85
C ASP A 317 4.91 -48.37 13.40
N GLU A 318 4.49 -47.59 12.39
CA GLU A 318 4.88 -47.80 10.99
C GLU A 318 5.05 -46.46 10.26
N GLY A 319 6.16 -46.35 9.55
CA GLY A 319 6.58 -45.17 8.79
C GLY A 319 5.54 -44.69 7.79
N GLY A 320 4.95 -43.53 8.08
CA GLY A 320 4.14 -42.77 7.15
C GLY A 320 5.02 -41.90 6.25
N SER A 321 5.18 -42.34 5.00
CA SER A 321 5.51 -41.48 3.86
C SER A 321 4.68 -40.20 3.93
N SER A 322 5.32 -39.05 4.10
CA SER A 322 4.65 -37.77 3.90
C SER A 322 4.34 -37.63 2.41
N SER A 323 3.10 -37.95 2.04
CA SER A 323 2.54 -37.62 0.74
C SER A 323 2.44 -36.09 0.64
N GLY A 324 3.56 -35.45 0.32
CA GLY A 324 3.60 -34.04 -0.01
C GLY A 324 2.75 -33.82 -1.24
N GLY A 325 1.58 -33.18 -1.08
CA GLY A 325 0.81 -32.67 -2.20
C GLY A 325 1.69 -31.79 -3.11
N PRO A 326 1.28 -31.57 -4.37
CA PRO A 326 2.10 -30.83 -5.32
C PRO A 326 2.48 -29.46 -4.73
N ARG A 327 3.80 -29.20 -4.62
CA ARG A 327 4.33 -27.93 -4.12
C ARG A 327 3.82 -26.81 -5.02
N ARG A 328 3.13 -25.83 -4.42
CA ARG A 328 2.78 -24.57 -5.10
C ARG A 328 4.04 -23.77 -5.39
N ALA A 329 4.04 -23.02 -6.49
CA ALA A 329 5.08 -22.06 -6.77
C ALA A 329 5.04 -20.95 -5.71
N PRO A 330 6.21 -20.41 -5.29
CA PRO A 330 6.23 -19.18 -4.51
C PRO A 330 5.51 -18.07 -5.26
N VAL A 331 4.54 -17.44 -4.61
CA VAL A 331 3.80 -16.34 -5.21
C VAL A 331 4.68 -15.11 -5.35
N PRO A 332 4.52 -14.32 -6.43
CA PRO A 332 5.24 -13.06 -6.54
C PRO A 332 4.84 -12.10 -5.42
N SER A 333 5.76 -11.24 -5.02
CA SER A 333 5.48 -10.14 -4.09
C SER A 333 5.07 -8.85 -4.84
N ALA A 334 4.53 -7.87 -4.11
CA ALA A 334 4.36 -6.53 -4.65
C ALA A 334 5.70 -5.89 -5.05
N ASP A 335 6.79 -6.26 -4.37
CA ASP A 335 8.16 -5.80 -4.69
C ASP A 335 8.65 -6.40 -6.02
N ASP A 336 8.34 -7.68 -6.31
CA ASP A 336 8.64 -8.31 -7.61
C ASP A 336 7.93 -7.58 -8.76
N TRP A 337 6.67 -7.18 -8.55
CA TRP A 337 5.91 -6.39 -9.52
C TRP A 337 6.45 -4.99 -9.69
N ALA A 338 6.83 -4.34 -8.59
CA ALA A 338 7.44 -3.01 -8.60
C ALA A 338 8.73 -3.03 -9.43
N LEU A 339 9.60 -4.02 -9.19
CA LEU A 339 10.83 -4.22 -9.95
C LEU A 339 10.54 -4.46 -11.44
N ALA A 340 9.62 -5.36 -11.78
CA ALA A 340 9.26 -5.66 -13.16
C ALA A 340 8.72 -4.44 -13.93
N CYS A 341 8.04 -3.52 -13.22
CA CYS A 341 7.45 -2.32 -13.81
C CYS A 341 8.35 -1.08 -13.74
N GLY A 342 9.50 -1.15 -13.06
CA GLY A 342 10.35 0.01 -12.81
C GLY A 342 9.69 1.07 -11.92
N THR A 343 8.99 0.63 -10.87
CA THR A 343 8.31 1.50 -9.88
C THR A 343 8.53 0.98 -8.45
N ILE A 344 7.74 1.47 -7.49
CA ILE A 344 7.75 1.11 -6.07
C ILE A 344 6.47 0.33 -5.69
N ASN A 345 6.57 -0.48 -4.63
CA ASN A 345 5.45 -1.31 -4.15
C ASN A 345 4.20 -0.49 -3.76
N TYR A 346 4.37 0.76 -3.30
CA TYR A 346 3.30 1.71 -3.05
C TYR A 346 2.41 1.88 -4.27
N GLU A 347 2.99 2.05 -5.46
CA GLU A 347 2.23 2.24 -6.70
C GLU A 347 1.45 0.96 -7.07
N ILE A 348 2.07 -0.20 -6.86
CA ILE A 348 1.45 -1.51 -7.17
C ILE A 348 0.16 -1.71 -6.36
N VAL A 349 0.22 -1.53 -5.03
CA VAL A 349 -0.92 -1.84 -4.16
C VAL A 349 -1.99 -0.74 -4.10
N THR A 350 -1.66 0.51 -4.46
CA THR A 350 -2.61 1.64 -4.41
C THR A 350 -3.41 1.85 -5.69
N ARG A 351 -3.00 1.26 -6.82
CA ARG A 351 -3.65 1.46 -8.12
C ARG A 351 -4.88 0.58 -8.38
N LEU A 352 -5.21 -0.34 -7.48
CA LEU A 352 -6.36 -1.22 -7.65
C LEU A 352 -7.67 -0.41 -7.67
N GLY A 353 -8.36 -0.43 -8.81
CA GLY A 353 -9.62 0.29 -9.00
C GLY A 353 -10.78 -0.33 -8.23
N PRO A 354 -11.92 0.37 -8.10
CA PRO A 354 -13.10 -0.13 -7.37
C PRO A 354 -13.76 -1.36 -8.02
N ARG A 355 -13.41 -1.70 -9.27
CA ARG A 355 -13.88 -2.90 -9.97
C ARG A 355 -13.34 -4.20 -9.39
N VAL A 356 -12.20 -4.15 -8.69
CA VAL A 356 -11.62 -5.31 -8.01
C VAL A 356 -12.25 -5.42 -6.63
N PRO A 357 -13.05 -6.47 -6.34
CA PRO A 357 -13.65 -6.63 -5.01
C PRO A 357 -12.56 -6.86 -3.95
N ARG A 358 -12.75 -6.28 -2.76
CA ARG A 358 -11.88 -6.54 -1.60
C ARG A 358 -12.55 -7.53 -0.66
N CYS A 359 -11.88 -8.64 -0.39
CA CYS A 359 -12.27 -9.60 0.62
C CYS A 359 -11.34 -9.44 1.83
N TYR A 360 -11.91 -9.28 3.02
CA TYR A 360 -11.15 -9.14 4.26
C TYR A 360 -11.22 -10.46 5.02
N ALA A 361 -10.08 -11.15 5.16
CA ALA A 361 -9.97 -12.29 6.04
C ALA A 361 -9.95 -11.79 7.50
N LEU A 362 -10.81 -12.36 8.34
CA LEU A 362 -10.90 -12.07 9.77
C LEU A 362 -9.89 -12.87 10.58
#